data_AF-A0A963VC42-F1
#
_entry.id   AF-A0A963VC42-F1
#
_cell.length_a   1.000
_cell.length_b   1.000
_cell.length_c   1.000
_cell.angle_alpha   90.00
_cell.angle_beta   90.00
_cell.angle_gamma   90.00
#
_symmetry.space_group_name_H-M   'P 1'
#
loop_
_entity.id
_entity.type
_entity.pdbx_description
1 polymer ?
#
loop_
_entity_poly.entity_id
_entity_poly.type
_entity_poly.pdbx_seq_one_letter_code
_entity_poly.pdbx_strand_id
1 'polypeptide(L)' 'EAGLAEAGIELADREFYSGGSALLKGREMTEAILSRSPDVDFLYYSNDMIGAGGLLYCLDHGIDVPGRLGLAGFN' A
#
# COMPACT_ATOMS: atom_id res chain seq x y z
N GLU A 1 2.15 12.69 5.80
CA GLU A 1 1.45 13.13 7.02
C GLU A 1 0.90 14.52 6.89
N ALA A 2 1.73 15.57 6.73
CA ALA A 2 1.25 16.95 6.59
C ALA A 2 0.12 17.11 5.55
N GLY A 3 0.31 16.59 4.33
CA GLY A 3 -0.74 16.65 3.29
C GLY A 3 -2.01 15.85 3.60
N LEU A 4 -1.94 14.78 4.41
CA LEU A 4 -3.14 14.06 4.87
C LEU A 4 -3.87 14.90 5.93
N ALA A 5 -3.13 15.46 6.88
CA ALA A 5 -3.68 16.30 7.95
C ALA A 5 -4.34 17.58 7.41
N GLU A 6 -3.74 18.24 6.41
CA GLU A 6 -4.33 19.39 5.72
C GLU A 6 -5.66 19.04 5.02
N ALA A 7 -5.79 17.80 4.55
CA ALA A 7 -7.02 17.28 3.95
C ALA A 7 -8.03 16.74 4.98
N GLY A 8 -7.72 16.78 6.28
CA GLY A 8 -8.56 16.20 7.33
C GLY A 8 -8.59 14.67 7.32
N ILE A 9 -7.57 14.03 6.75
CA ILE A 9 -7.44 12.57 6.66
C ILE A 9 -6.43 12.09 7.70
N GLU A 10 -6.84 11.10 8.50
CA GLU A 10 -5.95 10.44 9.45
C GLU A 10 -5.15 9.33 8.77
N LEU A 11 -3.90 9.18 9.18
CA LEU A 11 -3.04 8.09 8.73
C LEU A 11 -3.40 6.82 9.51
N ALA A 12 -3.97 5.83 8.82
CA ALA A 12 -4.41 4.58 9.45
C ALA A 12 -3.26 3.67 9.91
N ASP A 13 -2.24 3.45 9.07
CA ASP A 13 -1.13 2.55 9.37
C ASP A 13 0.10 2.90 8.52
N ARG A 14 1.26 2.35 8.88
CA ARG A 14 2.51 2.41 8.12
C ARG A 14 3.30 1.12 8.23
N GLU A 15 3.95 0.79 7.13
CA GLU A 15 4.95 -0.29 7.09
C GLU A 15 6.28 0.27 6.59
N PHE A 16 7.36 -0.11 7.25
CA PHE A 16 8.72 0.28 6.88
C PHE A 16 9.51 -0.95 6.46
N TYR A 17 10.35 -0.80 5.45
CA TYR A 17 11.27 -1.85 5.03
C TYR A 17 12.70 -1.33 4.97
N SER A 18 13.65 -2.25 5.07
CA SER A 18 15.06 -2.02 4.82
C SER A 18 15.55 -2.92 3.67
N GLY A 19 16.64 -2.52 3.02
CA GLY A 19 17.18 -3.22 1.86
C GLY A 19 16.64 -2.70 0.51
N GLY A 20 16.85 -3.48 -0.54
CA GLY A 20 16.47 -3.08 -1.90
C GLY A 20 14.96 -3.12 -2.15
N SER A 21 14.48 -2.24 -3.03
CA SER A 21 13.12 -2.30 -3.55
C SER A 21 12.95 -3.52 -4.45
N ALA A 22 11.92 -4.33 -4.22
CA ALA A 22 11.61 -5.51 -5.02
C ALA A 22 10.10 -5.80 -5.00
N LEU A 23 9.59 -6.42 -6.07
CA LEU A 23 8.19 -6.83 -6.16
C LEU A 23 7.76 -7.70 -4.97
N LEU A 24 8.62 -8.63 -4.54
CA LEU A 24 8.37 -9.48 -3.39
C LEU A 24 8.12 -8.66 -2.12
N LYS A 25 8.94 -7.63 -1.89
CA LYS A 25 8.78 -6.77 -0.72
C LYS A 25 7.47 -5.98 -0.76
N GLY A 26 7.04 -5.53 -1.94
CA GLY A 26 5.74 -4.90 -2.13
C GLY A 26 4.55 -5.81 -1.79
N ARG A 27 4.65 -7.10 -2.12
CA ARG A 27 3.64 -8.10 -1.74
C ARG A 27 3.57 -8.27 -0.22
N GLU A 28 4.72 -8.54 0.41
CA GLU A 28 4.83 -8.76 1.85
C GLU A 28 4.31 -7.55 2.67
N MET A 29 4.66 -6.33 2.25
CA MET A 29 4.19 -5.11 2.94
C MET A 29 2.68 -4.90 2.79
N THR A 30 2.13 -5.22 1.63
CA THR A 30 0.68 -5.09 1.38
C THR A 30 -0.10 -6.10 2.21
N GLU A 31 0.37 -7.35 2.27
CA GLU A 31 -0.17 -8.38 3.15
C GLU A 31 -0.14 -7.94 4.62
N ALA A 32 1.00 -7.41 5.07
CA ALA A 32 1.18 -6.97 6.44
C ALA A 32 0.21 -5.84 6.84
N ILE A 33 0.06 -4.81 6.00
CA ILE A 33 -0.88 -3.71 6.28
C ILE A 33 -2.33 -4.20 6.25
N LEU A 34 -2.74 -4.95 5.21
CA LEU A 34 -4.14 -5.40 5.10
C LEU A 34 -4.53 -6.40 6.20
N SER A 35 -3.56 -7.11 6.76
CA SER A 35 -3.79 -7.98 7.92
C SER A 35 -3.99 -7.19 9.22
N ARG A 36 -3.30 -6.05 9.40
CA ARG A 36 -3.42 -5.20 10.59
C ARG A 36 -4.57 -4.20 10.50
N SER A 37 -4.84 -3.72 9.29
CA SER A 37 -5.75 -2.63 8.98
C SER A 37 -6.68 -3.04 7.83
N PRO A 38 -7.60 -4.00 8.06
CA PRO A 38 -8.42 -4.60 7.01
C PRO A 38 -9.42 -3.63 6.35
N ASP A 39 -9.73 -2.53 7.03
CA ASP A 39 -10.68 -1.50 6.58
C ASP A 39 -10.00 -0.35 5.83
N VAL A 40 -8.67 -0.39 5.65
CA VAL A 40 -7.98 0.64 4.86
C VAL A 40 -8.42 0.56 3.39
N ASP A 41 -8.72 1.72 2.81
CA ASP A 41 -9.25 1.86 1.45
C ASP A 41 -8.23 2.46 0.48
N PHE A 42 -7.05 2.88 0.96
CA PHE A 42 -5.98 3.43 0.13
C PHE A 42 -4.58 3.11 0.67
N LEU A 43 -3.68 2.65 -0.21
CA LEU A 43 -2.25 2.46 0.08
C LEU A 43 -1.38 3.38 -0.79
N TYR A 44 -0.49 4.11 -0.15
CA TYR A 44 0.56 4.89 -0.80
C TYR A 44 1.92 4.20 -0.62
N TYR A 45 2.57 3.88 -1.72
CA TYR A 45 3.88 3.26 -1.78
C TYR A 45 4.95 4.30 -2.09
N SER A 46 6.08 4.22 -1.37
CA SER A 46 7.21 5.14 -1.56
C SER A 46 7.95 4.95 -2.89
N ASN A 47 7.71 3.86 -3.61
CA ASN A 47 8.24 3.63 -4.95
C ASN A 47 7.35 2.71 -5.82
N ASP A 48 7.51 2.83 -7.13
CA ASP A 48 6.80 2.14 -8.21
C ASP A 48 6.99 0.62 -8.18
N MET A 49 8.20 0.12 -7.93
CA MET A 49 8.45 -1.32 -7.85
C MET A 49 7.76 -1.97 -6.64
N ILE A 50 7.75 -1.32 -5.48
CA ILE A 50 6.99 -1.81 -4.31
C ILE A 50 5.49 -1.71 -4.59
N GLY A 51 5.02 -0.62 -5.21
CA GLY A 51 3.63 -0.47 -5.63
C GLY A 51 3.16 -1.56 -6.59
N ALA A 52 3.99 -1.92 -7.57
CA ALA A 52 3.72 -3.04 -8.48
C ALA A 52 3.64 -4.38 -7.73
N GLY A 53 4.52 -4.60 -6.75
CA GLY A 53 4.41 -5.75 -5.84
C GLY A 53 3.07 -5.80 -5.10
N GLY A 54 2.63 -4.67 -4.55
CA GLY A 54 1.34 -4.56 -3.87
C GLY A 54 0.14 -4.80 -4.79
N LEU A 55 0.18 -4.28 -6.02
CA LEU A 55 -0.84 -4.57 -7.03
C LEU A 55 -0.90 -6.08 -7.34
N LEU A 56 0.25 -6.74 -7.49
CA LEU A 56 0.29 -8.19 -7.72
C LEU A 56 -0.30 -8.98 -6.55
N TYR A 57 -0.12 -8.52 -5.31
CA TYR A 57 -0.78 -9.13 -4.15
C TYR A 57 -2.30 -9.00 -4.24
N CYS A 58 -2.79 -7.80 -4.57
CA CYS A 58 -4.22 -7.54 -4.71
C CYS A 58 -4.86 -8.42 -5.79
N LEU A 59 -4.24 -8.51 -6.97
CA LEU A 59 -4.72 -9.34 -8.08
C LEU A 59 -4.79 -10.83 -7.71
N ASP A 60 -3.78 -11.34 -7.00
CA ASP A 60 -3.72 -12.74 -6.55
C ASP A 60 -4.82 -13.08 -5.54
N HIS A 61 -5.25 -12.10 -4.73
CA HIS A 61 -6.30 -12.27 -3.72
C HIS A 61 -7.69 -11.79 -4.19
N GLY A 62 -7.83 -11.42 -5.46
CA GLY A 62 -9.10 -10.91 -6.00
C GLY A 62 -9.57 -9.60 -5.35
N ILE A 63 -8.64 -8.78 -4.84
CA ILE A 63 -8.94 -7.45 -4.31
C ILE A 63 -9.14 -6.50 -5.49
N ASP A 64 -10.32 -5.88 -5.56
CA ASP A 64 -10.67 -4.92 -6.60
C ASP A 64 -9.87 -3.62 -6.44
N VAL A 65 -9.09 -3.29 -7.46
CA VAL A 65 -8.30 -2.06 -7.57
C VAL A 65 -8.74 -1.32 -8.84
N PRO A 66 -9.24 -0.07 -8.76
CA PRO A 66 -9.32 0.77 -7.56
C PRO A 66 -10.65 0.65 -6.79
N GLY A 67 -11.56 -0.27 -7.13
CA GLY A 67 -12.93 -0.24 -6.61
C GLY A 67 -13.07 -0.47 -5.10
N ARG A 68 -12.24 -1.37 -4.53
CA ARG A 68 -12.18 -1.63 -3.07
C ARG A 68 -10.96 -0.99 -2.42
N LEU A 69 -9.82 -1.00 -3.11
CA LEU A 69 -8.55 -0.50 -2.57
C LEU A 69 -7.86 0.38 -3.61
N GLY A 70 -7.68 1.65 -3.29
CA GLY A 70 -6.86 2.57 -4.07
C GLY A 70 -5.37 2.32 -3.82
N LEU A 71 -4.56 2.38 -4.88
CA LEU A 71 -3.11 2.24 -4.79
C LEU A 71 -2.45 3.43 -5.50
N ALA A 72 -1.42 4.02 -4.90
CA ALA A 72 -0.54 4.98 -5.55
C ALA A 72 0.92 4.67 -5.25
N GLY A 73 1.77 4.68 -6.27
CA GLY A 73 3.22 4.61 -6.12
C GLY A 73 3.88 5.96 -6.37
N PHE A 74 5.07 6.14 -5.82
CA PHE A 74 5.97 7.25 -6.13
C PHE A 74 7.21 6.74 -6.89
N ASN A 75 8.21 7.57 -7.18
CA ASN A 75 9.32 7.37 -8.14
C ASN A 75 8.98 7.65 -9.60
#